data_AF-A0A0C1R0H3-F1
#
_entry.id   AF-A0A0C1R0H3-F1
#
_cell.length_a   1.000
_cell.length_b   1.000
_cell.length_c   1.000
_cell.angle_alpha   90.00
_cell.angle_beta   90.00
_cell.angle_gamma   90.00
#
_symmetry.space_group_name_H-M   'P 1'
#
loop_
_entity.id
_entity.type
_entity.pdbx_description
1 polymer ?
#
loop_
_entity_poly.entity_id
_entity_poly.type
_entity_poly.pdbx_seq_one_letter_code
_entity_poly.pdbx_strand_id
1 'polypeptide(L)'
;MSPLTEALNRIETWFVKNQPEFALGLQPGLTREQIDALLVNFPFRLPEELYEFYGWHNGCTSFGYIIPYYDNFFFLEEVLRDYQYWLSWDWWNPHWLPILDGNGDYRYAVVVGEEAAPVWYIDPEGCTKEIRWDSLTDLMLATAECYDTSAYYLNEEGYLEEDRQKIAEIQRKHNYRVTQQINPDESYNSYPPTAASQVNLSDPNALEQLTQALQASPLSPDATTLQAMAAKTLDNLANLGLFQEIGAQPLISSLQNIIYDGAGHALAAQKLGELGDRRAVEPLLQALKDRSSEVRAKAIEALVKLGANQAVDPLIACLQDSDFFVRVKAAWGLAELGDVKAIEPLIEALRQENQSTACSAIATALGKFADPRAIAPLIEVLRSNGQNLTNAFSFHRVRVSLVNALSLIEDSKTTNALVEVLRDRQSLLQAQGSSWQELIQVTQLCVKTLLKRQHSELMEILTQLLQDSERDIRSHTLLALAYISDAQIVDLLILGLADDDVLLRQAAIQSLGERRDLRAVEPLIRLLKDVNADVRLEVIQALENLNDLRVVDALIGMLNDDNPNVRSGTALALGNLGNSRAVEPLNQCLEDESSIVRKMVQEALNKLS
;
A
#
# COMPACT_ATOMS: atom_id res chain seq x y z
N MET A 1 -35.76 -3.71 -5.94
CA MET A 1 -34.33 -3.63 -5.64
C MET A 1 -33.65 -4.55 -6.63
N SER A 2 -32.65 -4.08 -7.37
CA SER A 2 -31.95 -4.91 -8.35
C SER A 2 -31.09 -5.96 -7.62
N PRO A 3 -30.69 -7.06 -8.30
CA PRO A 3 -29.76 -8.04 -7.73
C PRO A 3 -28.43 -7.42 -7.30
N LEU A 4 -27.95 -6.40 -8.03
CA LEU A 4 -26.74 -5.64 -7.68
C LEU A 4 -26.90 -4.88 -6.36
N THR A 5 -27.97 -4.08 -6.21
CA THR A 5 -28.21 -3.36 -4.94
C THR A 5 -28.40 -4.32 -3.78
N GLU A 6 -29.05 -5.46 -3.99
CA GLU A 6 -29.19 -6.50 -2.95
C GLU A 6 -27.84 -7.07 -2.51
N ALA A 7 -26.95 -7.36 -3.46
CA ALA A 7 -25.58 -7.82 -3.17
C ALA A 7 -24.77 -6.78 -2.42
N LEU A 8 -24.81 -5.51 -2.86
CA LEU A 8 -24.12 -4.40 -2.22
C LEU A 8 -24.58 -4.18 -0.77
N ASN A 9 -25.88 -4.24 -0.50
CA ASN A 9 -26.42 -4.12 0.86
C ASN A 9 -25.98 -5.28 1.77
N ARG A 10 -25.83 -6.50 1.24
CA ARG A 10 -25.30 -7.65 2.01
C ARG A 10 -23.84 -7.42 2.38
N ILE A 11 -23.05 -6.93 1.43
CA ILE A 11 -21.65 -6.55 1.64
C ILE A 11 -21.54 -5.42 2.69
N GLU A 12 -22.35 -4.37 2.57
CA GLU A 12 -22.40 -3.25 3.54
C GLU A 12 -22.76 -3.72 4.94
N THR A 13 -23.74 -4.62 5.06
CA THR A 13 -24.15 -5.23 6.33
C THR A 13 -22.97 -5.93 7.00
N TRP A 14 -22.12 -6.59 6.20
CA TRP A 14 -20.89 -7.19 6.69
C TRP A 14 -19.88 -6.13 7.15
N PHE A 15 -19.69 -5.02 6.42
CA PHE A 15 -18.80 -3.92 6.85
C PHE A 15 -19.27 -3.25 8.13
N VAL A 16 -20.55 -2.91 8.26
CA VAL A 16 -21.10 -2.30 9.48
C VAL A 16 -20.82 -3.17 10.70
N LYS A 17 -20.83 -4.50 10.53
CA LYS A 17 -20.58 -5.45 11.61
C LYS A 17 -19.08 -5.65 11.90
N ASN A 18 -18.24 -5.74 10.87
CA ASN A 18 -16.87 -6.25 10.99
C ASN A 18 -15.79 -5.18 10.71
N GLN A 19 -16.10 -4.11 9.97
CA GLN A 19 -15.21 -3.01 9.61
C GLN A 19 -15.96 -1.64 9.70
N PRO A 20 -16.38 -1.20 10.89
CA PRO A 20 -17.26 -0.04 11.05
C PRO A 20 -16.63 1.29 10.60
N GLU A 21 -15.31 1.44 10.68
CA GLU A 21 -14.60 2.64 10.20
C GLU A 21 -14.72 2.78 8.68
N PHE A 22 -14.57 1.69 7.94
CA PHE A 22 -14.77 1.68 6.49
C PHE A 22 -16.23 1.96 6.12
N ALA A 23 -17.19 1.35 6.83
CA ALA A 23 -18.60 1.59 6.61
C ALA A 23 -19.01 3.07 6.86
N LEU A 24 -18.42 3.72 7.87
CA LEU A 24 -18.62 5.16 8.13
C LEU A 24 -17.98 6.06 7.07
N GLY A 25 -16.92 5.58 6.40
CA GLY A 25 -16.23 6.30 5.35
C GLY A 25 -16.98 6.34 4.01
N LEU A 26 -17.94 5.44 3.79
CA LEU A 26 -18.74 5.36 2.56
C LEU A 26 -19.55 6.65 2.35
N GLN A 27 -19.38 7.27 1.19
CA GLN A 27 -20.03 8.55 0.89
C GLN A 27 -21.41 8.35 0.26
N PRO A 28 -22.36 9.29 0.47
CA PRO A 28 -23.69 9.19 -0.13
C PRO A 28 -23.63 8.98 -1.65
N GLY A 29 -24.47 8.09 -2.16
CA GLY A 29 -24.57 7.84 -3.60
C GLY A 29 -25.08 9.06 -4.39
N LEU A 30 -24.74 9.08 -5.67
CA LEU A 30 -25.12 10.14 -6.61
C LEU A 30 -26.49 9.87 -7.25
N THR A 31 -27.26 10.93 -7.53
CA THR A 31 -28.45 10.80 -8.38
C THR A 31 -28.06 10.65 -9.85
N ARG A 32 -28.96 10.13 -10.68
CA ARG A 32 -28.75 10.03 -12.13
C ARG A 32 -28.39 11.38 -12.75
N GLU A 33 -29.08 12.44 -12.35
CA GLU A 33 -28.82 13.79 -12.87
C GLU A 33 -27.42 14.29 -12.51
N GLN A 34 -26.92 13.93 -11.32
CA GLN A 34 -25.55 14.26 -10.91
C GLN A 34 -24.52 13.49 -11.73
N ILE A 35 -24.73 12.18 -11.92
CA ILE A 35 -23.87 11.34 -12.76
C ILE A 35 -23.86 11.86 -14.21
N ASP A 36 -25.04 12.16 -14.77
CA ASP A 36 -25.17 12.70 -16.13
C ASP A 36 -24.45 14.05 -16.28
N ALA A 37 -24.51 14.92 -15.27
CA ALA A 37 -23.80 16.20 -15.27
C ALA A 37 -22.27 16.02 -15.30
N LEU A 38 -21.73 15.01 -14.61
CA LEU A 38 -20.30 14.69 -14.63
C LEU A 38 -19.84 14.15 -16.00
N LEU A 39 -20.72 13.45 -16.71
CA LEU A 39 -20.40 12.81 -17.98
C LEU A 39 -20.55 13.72 -19.21
N VAL A 40 -21.07 14.95 -19.06
CA VAL A 40 -21.37 15.87 -20.18
C VAL A 40 -20.22 16.04 -21.18
N ASN A 41 -18.97 15.95 -20.72
CA ASN A 41 -17.77 16.16 -21.54
C ASN A 41 -17.04 14.87 -21.94
N PHE A 42 -17.62 13.69 -21.68
CA PHE A 42 -16.98 12.40 -21.94
C PHE A 42 -17.62 11.67 -23.13
N PRO A 43 -16.83 10.96 -23.96
CA PRO A 43 -17.30 10.39 -25.22
C PRO A 43 -18.06 9.06 -25.07
N PHE A 44 -18.48 8.68 -23.85
CA PHE A 44 -19.11 7.40 -23.54
C PHE A 44 -20.29 7.57 -22.58
N ARG A 45 -21.15 6.56 -22.52
CA ARG A 45 -22.22 6.44 -21.52
C ARG A 45 -21.85 5.36 -20.51
N LEU A 46 -22.24 5.55 -19.26
CA LEU A 46 -22.10 4.50 -18.26
C LEU A 46 -23.20 3.44 -18.47
N PRO A 47 -22.89 2.14 -18.28
CA PRO A 47 -23.91 1.10 -18.19
C PRO A 47 -24.79 1.32 -16.95
N GLU A 48 -26.02 0.79 -16.98
CA GLU A 48 -27.01 0.96 -15.91
C GLU A 48 -26.49 0.47 -14.55
N GLU A 49 -25.69 -0.60 -14.54
CA GLU A 49 -25.07 -1.13 -13.32
C GLU A 49 -24.14 -0.11 -12.63
N LEU A 50 -23.49 0.79 -13.37
CA LEU A 50 -22.68 1.85 -12.77
C LEU A 50 -23.52 3.01 -12.22
N TYR A 51 -24.69 3.29 -12.81
CA TYR A 51 -25.64 4.22 -12.19
C TYR A 51 -26.15 3.67 -10.86
N GLU A 52 -26.41 2.36 -10.78
CA GLU A 52 -26.81 1.71 -9.54
C GLU A 52 -25.66 1.64 -8.51
N PHE A 53 -24.44 1.32 -8.95
CA PHE A 53 -23.27 1.21 -8.07
C PHE A 53 -22.89 2.56 -7.45
N TYR A 54 -22.73 3.61 -8.26
CA TYR A 54 -22.46 4.96 -7.76
C TYR A 54 -23.68 5.64 -7.12
N GLY A 55 -24.88 5.15 -7.41
CA GLY A 55 -26.11 5.53 -6.73
C GLY A 55 -26.28 4.90 -5.35
N TRP A 56 -25.60 3.79 -5.07
CA TRP A 56 -25.52 3.17 -3.74
C TRP A 56 -24.55 3.97 -2.85
N HIS A 57 -23.28 4.07 -3.25
CA HIS A 57 -22.29 4.94 -2.60
C HIS A 57 -21.33 5.50 -3.66
N ASN A 58 -20.81 6.72 -3.45
CA ASN A 58 -19.84 7.33 -4.37
C ASN A 58 -18.47 7.44 -3.73
N GLY A 59 -17.75 6.33 -3.69
CA GLY A 59 -16.42 6.24 -3.09
C GLY A 59 -16.44 6.14 -1.56
N CYS A 60 -15.23 6.00 -1.00
CA CYS A 60 -14.99 5.92 0.43
C CYS A 60 -13.82 6.82 0.83
N THR A 61 -13.95 7.51 1.97
CA THR A 61 -12.88 8.37 2.53
C THR A 61 -11.95 7.64 3.50
N SER A 62 -12.28 6.38 3.83
CA SER A 62 -11.55 5.54 4.77
C SER A 62 -11.04 4.28 4.08
N PHE A 63 -9.93 3.73 4.54
CA PHE A 63 -9.36 2.51 3.98
C PHE A 63 -10.18 1.27 4.38
N GLY A 64 -10.38 0.36 3.43
CA GLY A 64 -11.02 -0.92 3.68
C GLY A 64 -11.27 -1.69 2.39
N TYR A 65 -11.75 -2.92 2.53
CA TYR A 65 -11.76 -3.89 1.44
C TYR A 65 -13.18 -4.16 0.98
N ILE A 66 -13.58 -3.62 -0.18
CA ILE A 66 -14.80 -4.13 -0.83
C ILE A 66 -14.57 -5.57 -1.27
N ILE A 67 -13.40 -5.81 -1.85
CA ILE A 67 -12.84 -7.11 -2.20
C ILE A 67 -11.44 -7.17 -1.55
N PRO A 68 -10.99 -8.29 -0.94
CA PRO A 68 -9.67 -8.38 -0.34
C PRO A 68 -8.55 -7.92 -1.30
N TYR A 69 -7.57 -7.19 -0.76
CA TYR A 69 -6.46 -6.57 -1.48
C TYR A 69 -6.83 -5.39 -2.42
N TYR A 70 -8.10 -4.94 -2.41
CA TYR A 70 -8.55 -3.71 -3.09
C TYR A 70 -9.04 -2.70 -2.05
N ASP A 71 -8.14 -1.78 -1.72
CA ASP A 71 -8.18 -0.95 -0.53
C ASP A 71 -8.87 0.41 -0.80
N ASN A 72 -9.10 0.73 -2.09
CA ASN A 72 -9.65 2.00 -2.55
C ASN A 72 -10.93 1.82 -3.37
N PHE A 73 -12.03 2.40 -2.87
CA PHE A 73 -13.26 2.62 -3.63
C PHE A 73 -13.28 4.05 -4.16
N PHE A 74 -13.15 4.23 -5.46
CA PHE A 74 -12.99 5.55 -6.08
C PHE A 74 -14.27 6.38 -6.13
N PHE A 75 -14.10 7.70 -6.00
CA PHE A 75 -15.11 8.69 -6.37
C PHE A 75 -15.22 8.82 -7.89
N LEU A 76 -16.44 8.85 -8.43
CA LEU A 76 -16.66 8.96 -9.87
C LEU A 76 -16.01 10.22 -10.46
N GLU A 77 -16.04 11.33 -9.74
CA GLU A 77 -15.46 12.61 -10.15
C GLU A 77 -13.93 12.53 -10.32
N GLU A 78 -13.26 11.82 -9.41
CA GLU A 78 -11.80 11.64 -9.46
C GLU A 78 -11.41 10.78 -10.66
N VAL A 79 -12.15 9.70 -10.87
CA VAL A 79 -11.94 8.78 -12.00
C VAL A 79 -12.11 9.51 -13.32
N LEU A 80 -13.15 10.34 -13.45
CA LEU A 80 -13.40 11.11 -14.67
C LEU A 80 -12.37 12.22 -14.88
N ARG A 81 -11.93 12.91 -13.81
CA ARG A 81 -10.88 13.93 -13.88
C ARG A 81 -9.58 13.35 -14.46
N ASP A 82 -9.22 12.15 -14.05
CA ASP A 82 -7.96 11.51 -14.40
C ASP A 82 -8.08 10.65 -15.69
N TYR A 83 -9.27 10.58 -16.28
CA TYR A 83 -9.56 9.79 -17.48
C TYR A 83 -8.69 10.15 -18.69
N GLN A 84 -8.51 11.45 -18.96
CA GLN A 84 -7.67 11.91 -20.09
C GLN A 84 -6.20 11.52 -19.90
N TYR A 85 -5.75 11.41 -18.66
CA TYR A 85 -4.41 10.94 -18.35
C TYR A 85 -4.28 9.44 -18.66
N TRP A 86 -5.27 8.61 -18.33
CA TRP A 86 -5.23 7.19 -18.70
C TRP A 86 -5.31 6.96 -20.20
N LEU A 87 -6.08 7.78 -20.94
CA LEU A 87 -6.08 7.73 -22.41
C LEU A 87 -4.71 8.03 -23.04
N SER A 88 -3.80 8.68 -22.31
CA SER A 88 -2.44 8.93 -22.79
C SER A 88 -1.54 7.69 -22.72
N TRP A 89 -1.99 6.61 -22.09
CA TRP A 89 -1.24 5.36 -22.00
C TRP A 89 -1.52 4.50 -23.23
N ASP A 90 -0.46 4.16 -23.98
CA ASP A 90 -0.55 3.44 -25.26
C ASP A 90 -1.27 2.08 -25.19
N TRP A 91 -1.43 1.51 -23.99
CA TRP A 91 -2.09 0.21 -23.76
C TRP A 91 -3.47 0.32 -23.11
N TRP A 92 -3.88 1.51 -22.66
CA TRP A 92 -5.15 1.71 -21.94
C TRP A 92 -6.32 1.69 -22.91
N ASN A 93 -7.36 0.92 -22.58
CA ASN A 93 -8.56 0.88 -23.40
C ASN A 93 -9.40 2.15 -23.13
N PRO A 94 -9.77 2.92 -24.18
CA PRO A 94 -10.66 4.07 -24.06
C PRO A 94 -12.08 3.77 -23.58
N HIS A 95 -12.39 2.51 -23.29
CA HIS A 95 -13.63 2.06 -22.69
C HIS A 95 -13.45 1.56 -21.26
N TRP A 96 -12.27 1.65 -20.63
CA TRP A 96 -12.10 1.24 -19.24
C TRP A 96 -12.32 2.38 -18.26
N LEU A 97 -13.16 2.13 -17.26
CA LEU A 97 -13.39 3.01 -16.12
C LEU A 97 -13.08 2.25 -14.81
N PRO A 98 -11.97 2.55 -14.11
CA PRO A 98 -11.61 1.87 -12.88
C PRO A 98 -12.56 2.26 -11.74
N ILE A 99 -13.02 1.26 -11.00
CA ILE A 99 -13.97 1.41 -9.89
C ILE A 99 -13.38 1.01 -8.53
N LEU A 100 -12.40 0.11 -8.51
CA LEU A 100 -11.67 -0.34 -7.31
C LEU A 100 -10.17 -0.43 -7.60
N ASP A 101 -9.34 -0.16 -6.61
CA ASP A 101 -7.87 -0.22 -6.69
C ASP A 101 -7.24 -0.94 -5.50
N GLY A 102 -6.22 -1.75 -5.78
CA GLY A 102 -5.42 -2.51 -4.82
C GLY A 102 -4.02 -1.93 -4.69
N ASN A 103 -3.89 -0.98 -3.76
CA ASN A 103 -2.61 -0.35 -3.39
C ASN A 103 -1.82 0.26 -4.56
N GLY A 104 -2.53 0.78 -5.57
CA GLY A 104 -1.96 1.49 -6.72
C GLY A 104 -1.43 0.58 -7.83
N ASP A 105 -1.46 -0.73 -7.62
CA ASP A 105 -0.91 -1.72 -8.54
C ASP A 105 -2.06 -2.36 -9.36
N TYR A 106 -3.11 -2.91 -8.74
CA TYR A 106 -4.17 -3.67 -9.43
C TYR A 106 -5.52 -2.95 -9.49
N ARG A 107 -6.28 -3.04 -10.60
CA ARG A 107 -7.59 -2.35 -10.73
C ARG A 107 -8.70 -3.26 -11.23
N TYR A 108 -9.90 -3.12 -10.67
CA TYR A 108 -11.11 -3.54 -11.36
C TYR A 108 -11.65 -2.37 -12.17
N ALA A 109 -11.79 -2.55 -13.48
CA ALA A 109 -12.36 -1.58 -14.38
C ALA A 109 -13.58 -2.12 -15.10
N VAL A 110 -14.60 -1.29 -15.20
CA VAL A 110 -15.81 -1.59 -15.95
C VAL A 110 -15.67 -1.07 -17.37
N VAL A 111 -16.15 -1.84 -18.35
CA VAL A 111 -16.21 -1.37 -19.74
C VAL A 111 -17.41 -0.42 -19.92
N VAL A 112 -17.13 0.80 -20.36
CA VAL A 112 -18.13 1.84 -20.65
C VAL A 112 -18.52 1.87 -22.13
N GLY A 113 -19.78 2.20 -22.43
CA GLY A 113 -20.31 2.21 -23.79
C GLY A 113 -20.92 0.87 -24.27
N GLU A 114 -20.97 -0.15 -23.41
CA GLU A 114 -21.73 -1.40 -23.62
C GLU A 114 -23.03 -1.41 -22.79
N GLU A 115 -24.00 -2.27 -23.14
CA GLU A 115 -25.25 -2.44 -22.37
C GLU A 115 -25.05 -3.22 -21.06
N ALA A 116 -24.14 -4.20 -21.06
CA ALA A 116 -23.67 -4.90 -19.87
C ALA A 116 -22.41 -4.18 -19.35
N ALA A 117 -22.14 -4.24 -18.04
CA ALA A 117 -20.96 -3.62 -17.42
C ALA A 117 -19.87 -4.69 -17.13
N PRO A 118 -19.24 -5.30 -18.13
CA PRO A 118 -18.29 -6.37 -17.89
C PRO A 118 -17.10 -5.83 -17.10
N VAL A 119 -16.67 -6.61 -16.10
CA VAL A 119 -15.61 -6.18 -15.19
C VAL A 119 -14.30 -6.84 -15.59
N TRP A 120 -13.34 -5.99 -15.90
CA TRP A 120 -11.98 -6.32 -16.23
C TRP A 120 -11.10 -6.19 -15.01
N TYR A 121 -10.16 -7.12 -14.91
CA TYR A 121 -9.03 -6.97 -14.02
C TYR A 121 -7.86 -6.41 -14.81
N ILE A 122 -7.35 -5.26 -14.39
CA ILE A 122 -6.24 -4.54 -15.00
C ILE A 122 -5.05 -4.63 -14.05
N ASP A 123 -4.03 -5.34 -14.50
CA ASP A 123 -2.70 -5.39 -13.88
C ASP A 123 -1.91 -4.11 -14.23
N PRO A 124 -0.99 -3.64 -13.36
CA PRO A 124 -0.20 -2.42 -13.61
C PRO A 124 0.67 -2.45 -14.88
N GLU A 125 0.88 -3.62 -15.49
CA GLU A 125 1.59 -3.80 -16.76
C GLU A 125 0.70 -3.78 -18.02
N GLY A 126 -0.63 -3.83 -17.88
CA GLY A 126 -1.54 -4.04 -19.02
C GLY A 126 -1.42 -5.42 -19.70
N CYS A 127 -0.73 -6.37 -19.04
CA CYS A 127 -0.32 -7.66 -19.61
C CYS A 127 -1.34 -8.80 -19.47
N THR A 128 -2.26 -8.76 -18.51
CA THR A 128 -3.40 -9.70 -18.44
C THR A 128 -4.70 -9.00 -18.80
N LYS A 129 -5.35 -9.48 -19.85
CA LYS A 129 -6.60 -8.96 -20.42
C LYS A 129 -7.69 -10.03 -20.32
N GLU A 130 -8.08 -10.38 -19.11
CA GLU A 130 -9.13 -11.37 -18.87
C GLU A 130 -10.41 -10.69 -18.37
N ILE A 131 -11.52 -10.96 -19.05
CA ILE A 131 -12.86 -10.69 -18.51
C ILE A 131 -13.00 -11.58 -17.29
N ARG A 132 -12.91 -10.99 -16.10
CA ARG A 132 -13.10 -11.74 -14.86
C ARG A 132 -14.59 -11.90 -14.56
N TRP A 133 -15.47 -11.02 -15.06
CA TRP A 133 -16.90 -11.07 -14.80
C TRP A 133 -17.72 -10.51 -15.96
N ASP A 134 -18.82 -11.18 -16.27
CA ASP A 134 -19.75 -10.80 -17.34
C ASP A 134 -20.53 -9.52 -17.03
N SER A 135 -20.69 -9.22 -15.75
CA SER A 135 -21.36 -8.03 -15.25
C SER A 135 -20.82 -7.62 -13.88
N LEU A 136 -21.03 -6.37 -13.50
CA LEU A 136 -20.75 -5.90 -12.15
C LEU A 136 -21.67 -6.58 -11.14
N THR A 137 -22.90 -6.90 -11.56
CA THR A 137 -23.86 -7.68 -10.78
C THR A 137 -23.28 -9.03 -10.34
N ASP A 138 -22.67 -9.78 -11.26
CA ASP A 138 -22.12 -11.11 -10.94
C ASP A 138 -20.91 -11.04 -9.99
N LEU A 139 -20.03 -10.05 -10.19
CA LEU A 139 -18.92 -9.79 -9.29
C LEU A 139 -19.41 -9.51 -7.86
N MET A 140 -20.41 -8.64 -7.72
CA MET A 140 -20.93 -8.26 -6.41
C MET A 140 -21.72 -9.40 -5.75
N LEU A 141 -22.47 -10.19 -6.52
CA LEU A 141 -23.17 -11.38 -6.00
C LEU A 141 -22.19 -12.43 -5.47
N ALA A 142 -21.11 -12.69 -6.19
CA ALA A 142 -20.06 -13.60 -5.74
C ALA A 142 -19.33 -13.07 -4.51
N THR A 143 -19.02 -11.77 -4.50
CA THR A 143 -18.37 -11.10 -3.36
C THR A 143 -19.24 -11.18 -2.10
N ALA A 144 -20.54 -10.89 -2.22
CA ALA A 144 -21.51 -11.03 -1.14
C ALA A 144 -21.59 -12.47 -0.62
N GLU A 145 -21.61 -13.47 -1.51
CA GLU A 145 -21.60 -14.88 -1.11
C GLU A 145 -20.29 -15.28 -0.42
N CYS A 146 -19.15 -14.70 -0.79
CA CYS A 146 -17.87 -14.94 -0.10
C CYS A 146 -17.91 -14.44 1.35
N TYR A 147 -18.49 -13.26 1.61
CA TYR A 147 -18.67 -12.76 2.97
C TYR A 147 -19.68 -13.61 3.76
N ASP A 148 -20.80 -14.00 3.15
CA ASP A 148 -21.84 -14.80 3.82
C ASP A 148 -21.37 -16.21 4.20
N THR A 149 -20.48 -16.80 3.41
CA THR A 149 -19.97 -18.17 3.60
C THR A 149 -18.65 -18.22 4.38
N SER A 150 -18.17 -17.07 4.86
CA SER A 150 -16.83 -16.92 5.47
C SER A 150 -15.72 -17.45 4.57
N ALA A 151 -15.86 -17.26 3.26
CA ALA A 151 -14.76 -17.39 2.32
C ALA A 151 -13.85 -16.15 2.38
N TYR A 152 -14.43 -15.00 2.73
CA TYR A 152 -13.71 -13.84 3.27
C TYR A 152 -13.99 -13.72 4.76
N TYR A 153 -12.96 -13.62 5.58
CA TYR A 153 -13.09 -13.55 7.04
C TYR A 153 -11.96 -12.72 7.66
N LEU A 154 -12.20 -12.16 8.86
CA LEU A 154 -11.14 -11.47 9.62
C LEU A 154 -10.37 -12.48 10.47
N ASN A 155 -9.04 -12.44 10.43
CA ASN A 155 -8.19 -13.21 11.32
C ASN A 155 -8.15 -12.63 12.75
N GLU A 156 -7.45 -13.28 13.68
CA GLU A 156 -7.39 -12.87 15.10
C GLU A 156 -6.80 -11.47 15.31
N GLU A 157 -6.06 -10.96 14.33
CA GLU A 157 -5.42 -9.64 14.33
C GLU A 157 -6.29 -8.56 13.64
N GLY A 158 -7.46 -8.94 13.10
CA GLY A 158 -8.40 -8.03 12.44
C GLY A 158 -8.10 -7.78 10.96
N TYR A 159 -7.19 -8.55 10.33
CA TYR A 159 -6.92 -8.47 8.89
C TYR A 159 -7.84 -9.39 8.10
N LEU A 160 -8.23 -8.96 6.90
CA LEU A 160 -9.08 -9.73 6.01
C LEU A 160 -8.26 -10.82 5.29
N GLU A 161 -8.64 -12.09 5.48
CA GLU A 161 -8.06 -13.27 4.86
C GLU A 161 -9.06 -14.00 3.94
N GLU A 162 -8.54 -14.91 3.12
CA GLU A 162 -9.26 -15.62 2.07
C GLU A 162 -9.15 -17.16 2.17
N ASP A 163 -10.28 -17.85 2.06
CA ASP A 163 -10.33 -19.30 1.79
C ASP A 163 -10.42 -19.54 0.28
N ARG A 164 -9.25 -19.80 -0.32
CA ARG A 164 -9.11 -19.96 -1.78
C ARG A 164 -9.95 -21.08 -2.37
N GLN A 165 -10.27 -22.14 -1.61
CA GLN A 165 -11.08 -23.25 -2.14
C GLN A 165 -12.55 -22.83 -2.26
N LYS A 166 -13.11 -22.22 -1.20
CA LYS A 166 -14.50 -21.72 -1.23
C LYS A 166 -14.69 -20.61 -2.27
N ILE A 167 -13.73 -19.71 -2.39
CA ILE A 167 -13.78 -18.63 -3.39
C ILE A 167 -13.85 -19.20 -4.80
N ALA A 168 -13.02 -20.20 -5.12
CA ALA A 168 -13.02 -20.82 -6.44
C ALA A 168 -14.36 -21.49 -6.78
N GLU A 169 -15.07 -22.07 -5.79
CA GLU A 169 -16.40 -22.65 -5.98
C GLU A 169 -17.46 -21.58 -6.22
N ILE A 170 -17.44 -20.50 -5.44
CA ILE A 170 -18.38 -19.38 -5.56
C ILE A 170 -18.19 -18.65 -6.90
N GLN A 171 -16.95 -18.44 -7.32
CA GLN A 171 -16.65 -17.82 -8.62
C GLN A 171 -17.20 -18.64 -9.79
N ARG A 172 -17.07 -19.97 -9.77
CA ARG A 172 -17.65 -20.86 -10.80
C ARG A 172 -19.17 -20.79 -10.86
N LYS A 173 -19.83 -20.53 -9.73
CA LYS A 173 -21.30 -20.46 -9.64
C LYS A 173 -21.86 -19.19 -10.30
N HIS A 174 -21.17 -18.06 -10.16
CA HIS A 174 -21.67 -16.74 -10.58
C HIS A 174 -21.13 -16.25 -11.93
N ASN A 175 -20.10 -16.87 -12.50
CA ASN A 175 -19.43 -16.39 -13.70
C ASN A 175 -19.60 -17.34 -14.91
N TYR A 176 -20.66 -17.14 -15.71
CA TYR A 176 -21.14 -18.15 -16.67
C TYR A 176 -20.49 -18.11 -18.08
N ARG A 177 -20.01 -16.97 -18.62
CA ARG A 177 -19.30 -16.98 -19.93
C ARG A 177 -17.87 -17.48 -19.81
N VAL A 178 -17.21 -17.32 -18.66
CA VAL A 178 -15.98 -18.09 -18.40
C VAL A 178 -16.32 -19.57 -18.55
N THR A 179 -17.47 -20.06 -18.10
CA THR A 179 -17.87 -21.46 -18.32
C THR A 179 -18.40 -21.84 -19.72
N GLN A 180 -18.60 -20.91 -20.68
CA GLN A 180 -19.15 -21.22 -22.02
C GLN A 180 -18.31 -20.78 -23.24
N GLN A 181 -17.38 -19.83 -23.11
CA GLN A 181 -16.24 -19.75 -24.05
C GLN A 181 -15.25 -20.89 -23.80
N ILE A 182 -15.39 -21.51 -22.64
CA ILE A 182 -14.98 -22.86 -22.35
C ILE A 182 -15.89 -23.81 -23.14
N ASN A 183 -15.33 -24.37 -24.21
CA ASN A 183 -15.76 -25.66 -24.77
C ASN A 183 -15.97 -26.63 -23.57
N PRO A 184 -16.89 -27.62 -23.58
CA PRO A 184 -16.91 -28.62 -22.50
C PRO A 184 -15.55 -29.34 -22.31
N ASP A 185 -14.64 -29.19 -23.28
CA ASP A 185 -13.23 -29.61 -23.27
C ASP A 185 -12.20 -28.54 -22.81
N GLU A 186 -12.61 -27.30 -22.52
CA GLU A 186 -11.74 -26.20 -22.09
C GLU A 186 -12.05 -25.70 -20.67
N SER A 187 -12.67 -26.53 -19.82
CA SER A 187 -12.74 -26.18 -18.39
C SER A 187 -11.34 -26.30 -17.81
N TYR A 188 -10.92 -25.31 -17.00
CA TYR A 188 -9.87 -25.54 -16.02
C TYR A 188 -10.26 -26.80 -15.21
N ASN A 189 -9.65 -27.92 -15.59
CA ASN A 189 -9.82 -29.28 -15.05
C ASN A 189 -11.06 -30.11 -15.42
N SER A 190 -11.26 -30.37 -16.72
CA SER A 190 -11.59 -31.75 -17.14
C SER A 190 -10.80 -32.14 -18.39
N TYR A 191 -9.65 -32.76 -18.14
CA TYR A 191 -8.80 -33.36 -19.16
C TYR A 191 -9.56 -34.43 -19.98
N PRO A 192 -9.27 -34.64 -21.28
CA PRO A 192 -9.28 -36.01 -21.80
C PRO A 192 -8.30 -36.81 -20.93
N PRO A 193 -8.58 -38.06 -20.50
CA PRO A 193 -7.71 -38.77 -19.56
C PRO A 193 -6.26 -38.73 -20.04
N THR A 194 -5.45 -37.89 -19.40
CA THR A 194 -4.03 -37.77 -19.67
C THR A 194 -3.33 -38.74 -18.72
N ALA A 195 -2.15 -39.20 -19.09
CA ALA A 195 -1.40 -40.11 -18.23
C ALA A 195 -1.20 -39.55 -16.79
N ALA A 196 -1.25 -38.24 -16.56
CA ALA A 196 -1.15 -37.62 -15.24
C ALA A 196 -2.39 -37.82 -14.34
N SER A 197 -3.60 -37.90 -14.88
CA SER A 197 -4.78 -38.37 -14.11
C SER A 197 -4.79 -39.89 -13.91
N GLN A 198 -3.83 -40.59 -14.53
CA GLN A 198 -3.56 -42.02 -14.35
C GLN A 198 -2.32 -42.30 -13.50
N VAL A 199 -1.51 -41.29 -13.14
CA VAL A 199 -0.40 -41.47 -12.19
C VAL A 199 -1.03 -41.66 -10.81
N ASN A 200 -1.18 -42.92 -10.44
CA ASN A 200 -1.70 -43.30 -9.14
C ASN A 200 -0.72 -42.83 -8.06
N LEU A 201 -1.10 -41.81 -7.28
CA LEU A 201 -0.30 -41.29 -6.16
C LEU A 201 -0.08 -42.33 -5.03
N SER A 202 -0.73 -43.49 -5.11
CA SER A 202 -0.50 -44.65 -4.25
C SER A 202 0.60 -45.59 -4.79
N ASP A 203 1.12 -45.33 -6.01
CA ASP A 203 2.17 -46.09 -6.67
C ASP A 203 3.55 -45.55 -6.26
N PRO A 204 4.44 -46.38 -5.68
CA PRO A 204 5.80 -45.97 -5.33
C PRO A 204 6.64 -45.46 -6.52
N ASN A 205 6.22 -45.71 -7.76
CA ASN A 205 6.91 -45.26 -8.98
C ASN A 205 6.28 -44.03 -9.66
N ALA A 206 5.28 -43.39 -9.05
CA ALA A 206 4.62 -42.19 -9.58
C ALA A 206 5.62 -41.06 -9.92
N LEU A 207 6.61 -40.85 -9.05
CA LEU A 207 7.68 -39.88 -9.20
C LEU A 207 8.61 -40.19 -10.40
N GLU A 208 8.83 -41.48 -10.69
CA GLU A 208 9.66 -41.94 -11.80
C GLU A 208 8.96 -41.74 -13.16
N GLN A 209 7.65 -42.01 -13.22
CA GLN A 209 6.83 -41.74 -14.42
C GLN A 209 6.74 -40.23 -14.73
N LEU A 210 6.59 -39.41 -13.68
CA LEU A 210 6.63 -37.95 -13.78
C LEU A 210 7.98 -37.44 -14.28
N THR A 211 9.07 -38.01 -13.77
CA THR A 211 10.44 -37.68 -14.20
C THR A 211 10.68 -38.07 -15.66
N GLN A 212 10.17 -39.23 -16.11
CA GLN A 212 10.26 -39.66 -17.50
C GLN A 212 9.44 -38.79 -18.45
N ALA A 213 8.24 -38.35 -18.03
CA ALA A 213 7.41 -37.44 -18.83
C ALA A 213 8.07 -36.07 -19.02
N LEU A 214 8.73 -35.55 -17.99
CA LEU A 214 9.51 -34.30 -18.04
C LEU A 214 10.85 -34.44 -18.83
N GLN A 215 11.30 -35.67 -19.08
CA GLN A 215 12.54 -35.98 -19.82
C GLN A 215 12.33 -36.44 -21.27
N ALA A 216 11.08 -36.61 -21.72
CA ALA A 216 10.77 -37.11 -23.06
C ALA A 216 11.14 -36.10 -24.18
N SER A 217 11.71 -36.61 -25.28
CA SER A 217 12.38 -35.85 -26.35
C SER A 217 11.42 -35.12 -27.32
N PRO A 218 11.81 -33.98 -27.94
CA PRO A 218 10.90 -32.95 -28.49
C PRO A 218 10.24 -33.24 -29.86
N LEU A 219 10.29 -34.47 -30.39
CA LEU A 219 10.00 -34.74 -31.81
C LEU A 219 8.88 -35.78 -32.05
N SER A 220 7.89 -35.87 -31.17
CA SER A 220 6.66 -36.62 -31.45
C SER A 220 5.50 -35.70 -31.90
N PRO A 221 4.55 -36.18 -32.72
CA PRO A 221 3.43 -35.38 -33.22
C PRO A 221 2.46 -34.84 -32.15
N ASP A 222 2.59 -35.29 -30.89
CA ASP A 222 1.71 -34.95 -29.76
C ASP A 222 2.32 -33.90 -28.82
N ALA A 223 3.19 -33.04 -29.35
CA ALA A 223 3.92 -32.03 -28.58
C ALA A 223 3.01 -31.12 -27.74
N THR A 224 1.84 -30.73 -28.25
CA THR A 224 0.88 -29.84 -27.54
C THR A 224 0.20 -30.51 -26.35
N THR A 225 0.01 -31.82 -26.39
CA THR A 225 -0.59 -32.58 -25.30
C THR A 225 0.43 -32.82 -24.18
N LEU A 226 1.69 -33.10 -24.55
CA LEU A 226 2.79 -33.23 -23.60
C LEU A 226 3.14 -31.88 -22.92
N GLN A 227 2.97 -30.75 -23.62
CA GLN A 227 3.07 -29.38 -23.10
C GLN A 227 2.10 -29.12 -21.94
N ALA A 228 0.81 -29.32 -22.20
CA ALA A 228 -0.25 -29.11 -21.21
C ALA A 228 -0.13 -30.09 -20.02
N MET A 229 0.35 -31.31 -20.28
CA MET A 229 0.61 -32.30 -19.24
C MET A 229 1.71 -31.85 -18.27
N ALA A 230 2.82 -31.30 -18.76
CA ALA A 230 3.94 -30.95 -17.88
C ALA A 230 3.70 -29.66 -17.07
N ALA A 231 3.11 -28.61 -17.67
CA ALA A 231 2.78 -27.36 -16.97
C ALA A 231 1.80 -27.60 -15.80
N LYS A 232 0.75 -28.38 -16.06
CA LYS A 232 -0.27 -28.73 -15.07
C LYS A 232 0.21 -29.74 -14.02
N THR A 233 1.21 -30.54 -14.39
CA THR A 233 1.95 -31.39 -13.46
C THR A 233 2.80 -30.56 -12.50
N LEU A 234 3.46 -29.50 -12.98
CA LEU A 234 4.22 -28.57 -12.13
C LEU A 234 3.30 -27.82 -11.16
N ASP A 235 2.13 -27.36 -11.62
CA ASP A 235 1.10 -26.77 -10.75
C ASP A 235 0.60 -27.75 -9.68
N ASN A 236 0.36 -29.01 -10.05
CA ASN A 236 -0.08 -30.04 -9.10
C ASN A 236 1.01 -30.38 -8.08
N LEU A 237 2.27 -30.48 -8.50
CA LEU A 237 3.42 -30.67 -7.61
C LEU A 237 3.60 -29.47 -6.67
N ALA A 238 3.22 -28.26 -7.10
CA ALA A 238 3.18 -27.07 -6.25
C ALA A 238 2.12 -27.15 -5.17
N ASN A 239 0.90 -27.53 -5.54
CA ASN A 239 -0.21 -27.65 -4.62
C ASN A 239 0.02 -28.79 -3.58
N LEU A 240 0.87 -29.76 -3.90
CA LEU A 240 1.18 -30.90 -3.03
C LEU A 240 2.49 -30.74 -2.24
N GLY A 241 3.31 -29.72 -2.51
CA GLY A 241 4.58 -29.48 -1.81
C GLY A 241 5.71 -30.48 -2.15
N LEU A 242 5.59 -31.21 -3.26
CA LEU A 242 6.46 -32.35 -3.59
C LEU A 242 7.71 -31.98 -4.43
N PHE A 243 8.02 -30.69 -4.58
CA PHE A 243 9.16 -30.24 -5.41
C PHE A 243 10.53 -30.72 -4.91
N GLN A 244 10.67 -30.92 -3.60
CA GLN A 244 11.89 -31.46 -3.00
C GLN A 244 12.15 -32.90 -3.46
N GLU A 245 11.09 -33.66 -3.81
CA GLU A 245 11.19 -35.07 -4.16
C GLU A 245 11.58 -35.27 -5.63
N ILE A 246 11.09 -34.42 -6.55
CA ILE A 246 11.43 -34.50 -7.99
C ILE A 246 12.85 -34.01 -8.32
N GLY A 247 13.42 -33.15 -7.48
CA GLY A 247 14.72 -32.52 -7.69
C GLY A 247 14.76 -31.50 -8.86
N ALA A 248 15.95 -30.94 -9.13
CA ALA A 248 16.09 -29.81 -10.06
C ALA A 248 16.07 -30.20 -11.54
N GLN A 249 16.46 -31.43 -11.87
CA GLN A 249 16.67 -31.83 -13.27
C GLN A 249 15.41 -31.73 -14.14
N PRO A 250 14.22 -32.17 -13.68
CA PRO A 250 13.00 -32.05 -14.47
C PRO A 250 12.57 -30.59 -14.67
N LEU A 251 12.79 -29.74 -13.66
CA LEU A 251 12.52 -28.30 -13.73
C LEU A 251 13.49 -27.58 -14.69
N ILE A 252 14.76 -27.99 -14.73
CA ILE A 252 15.76 -27.50 -15.69
C ILE A 252 15.34 -27.85 -17.11
N SER A 253 14.94 -29.10 -17.36
CA SER A 253 14.45 -29.53 -18.67
C SER A 253 13.23 -28.72 -19.11
N SER A 254 12.33 -28.39 -18.16
CA SER A 254 11.17 -27.55 -18.43
C SER A 254 11.55 -26.14 -18.87
N LEU A 255 12.58 -25.54 -18.27
CA LEU A 255 13.02 -24.18 -18.58
C LEU A 255 13.70 -24.06 -19.96
N GLN A 256 14.26 -25.15 -20.48
CA GLN A 256 15.03 -25.17 -21.74
C GLN A 256 14.21 -25.61 -22.96
N ASN A 257 12.94 -25.96 -22.77
CA ASN A 257 12.14 -26.60 -23.80
C ASN A 257 11.39 -25.54 -24.63
N ILE A 258 11.61 -25.54 -25.95
CA ILE A 258 11.06 -24.58 -26.95
C ILE A 258 9.52 -24.57 -27.00
N ILE A 259 8.91 -25.53 -26.33
CA ILE A 259 7.55 -26.01 -26.47
C ILE A 259 6.64 -25.43 -25.37
N TYR A 260 7.17 -24.88 -24.26
CA TYR A 260 6.33 -24.22 -23.24
C TYR A 260 6.05 -22.74 -23.56
N ASP A 261 4.95 -22.25 -23.01
CA ASP A 261 4.61 -20.83 -23.00
C ASP A 261 5.42 -20.07 -21.92
N GLY A 262 5.29 -18.74 -21.91
CA GLY A 262 5.98 -17.90 -20.94
C GLY A 262 5.63 -18.22 -19.48
N ALA A 263 4.38 -18.64 -19.21
CA ALA A 263 3.92 -18.95 -17.86
C ALA A 263 4.56 -20.23 -17.30
N GLY A 264 4.65 -21.29 -18.10
CA GLY A 264 5.30 -22.54 -17.71
C GLY A 264 6.80 -22.36 -17.42
N HIS A 265 7.50 -21.56 -18.24
CA HIS A 265 8.89 -21.20 -18.00
C HIS A 265 9.07 -20.35 -16.73
N ALA A 266 8.17 -19.40 -16.47
CA ALA A 266 8.23 -18.53 -15.30
C ALA A 266 8.05 -19.34 -14.00
N LEU A 267 7.08 -20.26 -13.98
CA LEU A 267 6.86 -21.17 -12.86
C LEU A 267 8.07 -22.09 -12.63
N ALA A 268 8.61 -22.69 -13.69
CA ALA A 268 9.80 -23.53 -13.59
C ALA A 268 10.98 -22.76 -12.99
N ALA A 269 11.22 -21.52 -13.46
CA ALA A 269 12.26 -20.65 -12.92
C ALA A 269 12.05 -20.36 -11.43
N GLN A 270 10.82 -20.00 -11.02
CA GLN A 270 10.47 -19.75 -9.63
C GLN A 270 10.77 -20.97 -8.74
N LYS A 271 10.34 -22.17 -9.16
CA LYS A 271 10.49 -23.40 -8.37
C LYS A 271 11.94 -23.87 -8.29
N LEU A 272 12.74 -23.64 -9.33
CA LEU A 272 14.18 -23.85 -9.26
C LEU A 272 14.85 -22.98 -8.19
N GLY A 273 14.40 -21.73 -8.04
CA GLY A 273 14.85 -20.83 -6.97
C GLY A 273 14.44 -21.31 -5.58
N GLU A 274 13.19 -21.76 -5.42
CA GLU A 274 12.68 -22.31 -4.15
C GLU A 274 13.40 -23.61 -3.74
N LEU A 275 13.79 -24.44 -4.70
CA LEU A 275 14.49 -25.70 -4.46
C LEU A 275 15.92 -25.49 -3.93
N GLY A 276 16.55 -24.35 -4.27
CA GLY A 276 17.90 -24.04 -3.79
C GLY A 276 19.03 -24.81 -4.49
N ASP A 277 18.74 -25.54 -5.57
CA ASP A 277 19.72 -26.39 -6.25
C ASP A 277 20.60 -25.59 -7.24
N ARG A 278 21.91 -25.59 -6.99
CA ARG A 278 22.89 -24.86 -7.82
C ARG A 278 22.99 -25.33 -9.26
N ARG A 279 22.53 -26.54 -9.59
CA ARG A 279 22.47 -27.01 -10.98
C ARG A 279 21.56 -26.14 -11.85
N ALA A 280 20.61 -25.44 -11.24
CA ALA A 280 19.69 -24.54 -11.92
C ALA A 280 20.34 -23.25 -12.45
N VAL A 281 21.52 -22.88 -11.97
CA VAL A 281 22.09 -21.55 -12.22
C VAL A 281 22.33 -21.30 -13.72
N GLU A 282 22.99 -22.21 -14.44
CA GLU A 282 23.22 -22.04 -15.88
C GLU A 282 21.92 -21.98 -16.71
N PRO A 283 20.94 -22.89 -16.50
CA PRO A 283 19.61 -22.77 -17.11
C PRO A 283 18.90 -21.43 -16.80
N LEU A 284 18.98 -20.95 -15.56
CA LEU A 284 18.37 -19.67 -15.18
C LEU A 284 19.08 -18.48 -15.84
N LEU A 285 20.41 -18.53 -15.98
CA LEU A 285 21.16 -17.51 -16.74
C LEU A 285 20.75 -17.46 -18.22
N GLN A 286 20.39 -18.60 -18.81
CA GLN A 286 19.85 -18.66 -20.17
C GLN A 286 18.44 -18.04 -20.23
N ALA A 287 17.60 -18.30 -19.22
CA ALA A 287 16.25 -17.76 -19.11
C ALA A 287 16.19 -16.22 -18.96
N LEU A 288 17.28 -15.57 -18.54
CA LEU A 288 17.40 -14.10 -18.58
C LEU A 288 17.30 -13.51 -19.99
N LYS A 289 17.39 -14.34 -21.04
CA LYS A 289 17.25 -13.93 -22.46
C LYS A 289 15.92 -14.38 -23.07
N ASP A 290 15.00 -14.88 -22.25
CA ASP A 290 13.69 -15.32 -22.71
C ASP A 290 12.88 -14.15 -23.30
N ARG A 291 11.97 -14.46 -24.22
CA ARG A 291 11.10 -13.45 -24.85
C ARG A 291 10.08 -12.88 -23.86
N SER A 292 9.63 -13.70 -22.91
CA SER A 292 8.70 -13.29 -21.85
C SER A 292 9.42 -12.51 -20.76
N SER A 293 8.95 -11.31 -20.44
CA SER A 293 9.44 -10.50 -19.31
C SER A 293 9.25 -11.21 -17.97
N GLU A 294 8.13 -11.92 -17.82
CA GLU A 294 7.83 -12.69 -16.61
C GLU A 294 8.89 -13.78 -16.35
N VAL A 295 9.30 -14.50 -17.39
CA VAL A 295 10.36 -15.52 -17.30
C VAL A 295 11.68 -14.88 -16.89
N ARG A 296 12.04 -13.76 -17.53
CA ARG A 296 13.26 -13.02 -17.17
C ARG A 296 13.22 -12.56 -15.72
N ALA A 297 12.11 -12.00 -15.25
CA ALA A 297 11.93 -11.54 -13.88
C ALA A 297 12.02 -12.70 -12.86
N LYS A 298 11.36 -13.83 -13.11
CA LYS A 298 11.43 -15.02 -12.24
C LYS A 298 12.80 -15.67 -12.24
N ALA A 299 13.50 -15.66 -13.36
CA ALA A 299 14.89 -16.11 -13.43
C ALA A 299 15.81 -15.25 -12.56
N ILE A 300 15.65 -13.92 -12.57
CA ILE A 300 16.39 -13.01 -11.67
C ILE A 300 16.12 -13.37 -10.19
N GLU A 301 14.85 -13.48 -9.79
CA GLU A 301 14.47 -13.83 -8.41
C GLU A 301 15.09 -15.16 -7.96
N ALA A 302 15.06 -16.17 -8.83
CA ALA A 302 15.64 -17.48 -8.55
C ALA A 302 17.16 -17.43 -8.41
N LEU A 303 17.86 -16.71 -9.30
CA LEU A 303 19.31 -16.55 -9.25
C LEU A 303 19.77 -15.83 -7.96
N VAL A 304 19.00 -14.83 -7.51
CA VAL A 304 19.25 -14.12 -6.25
C VAL A 304 19.05 -15.05 -5.05
N LYS A 305 17.95 -15.81 -5.01
CA LYS A 305 17.70 -16.81 -3.94
C LYS A 305 18.81 -17.87 -3.87
N LEU A 306 19.40 -18.24 -5.01
CA LEU A 306 20.51 -19.19 -5.09
C LEU A 306 21.88 -18.59 -4.69
N GLY A 307 21.96 -17.26 -4.47
CA GLY A 307 23.21 -16.56 -4.22
C GLY A 307 24.21 -16.74 -5.38
N ALA A 308 23.71 -16.72 -6.61
CA ALA A 308 24.51 -17.01 -7.79
C ALA A 308 25.31 -15.78 -8.25
N ASN A 309 26.50 -15.56 -7.69
CA ASN A 309 27.35 -14.41 -8.05
C ASN A 309 27.74 -14.32 -9.54
N GLN A 310 27.73 -15.45 -10.26
CA GLN A 310 27.90 -15.46 -11.72
C GLN A 310 26.76 -14.75 -12.48
N ALA A 311 25.64 -14.47 -11.82
CA ALA A 311 24.52 -13.72 -12.37
C ALA A 311 24.75 -12.20 -12.38
N VAL A 312 25.79 -11.68 -11.72
CA VAL A 312 26.04 -10.22 -11.63
C VAL A 312 26.14 -9.57 -13.02
N ASP A 313 27.00 -10.07 -13.91
CA ASP A 313 27.16 -9.48 -15.26
C ASP A 313 25.88 -9.62 -16.12
N PRO A 314 25.17 -10.77 -16.11
CA PRO A 314 23.85 -10.88 -16.76
C PRO A 314 22.79 -9.93 -16.18
N LEU A 315 22.70 -9.77 -14.86
CA LEU A 315 21.75 -8.85 -14.22
C LEU A 315 22.10 -7.39 -14.52
N ILE A 316 23.39 -7.03 -14.64
CA ILE A 316 23.82 -5.72 -15.13
C ILE A 316 23.25 -5.45 -16.53
N ALA A 317 23.24 -6.44 -17.42
CA ALA A 317 22.62 -6.29 -18.73
C ALA A 317 21.09 -6.11 -18.65
N CYS A 318 20.43 -6.77 -17.70
CA CYS A 318 18.99 -6.62 -17.45
C CYS A 318 18.60 -5.24 -16.90
N LEU A 319 19.54 -4.40 -16.44
CA LEU A 319 19.25 -2.98 -16.15
C LEU A 319 18.86 -2.19 -17.40
N GLN A 320 19.10 -2.72 -18.60
CA GLN A 320 18.74 -2.10 -19.88
C GLN A 320 17.61 -2.87 -20.58
N ASP A 321 16.88 -3.70 -19.83
CA ASP A 321 15.78 -4.49 -20.38
C ASP A 321 14.63 -3.57 -20.84
N SER A 322 13.94 -3.95 -21.93
CA SER A 322 12.77 -3.20 -22.42
C SER A 322 11.65 -3.17 -21.38
N ASP A 323 11.54 -4.23 -20.57
CA ASP A 323 10.51 -4.38 -19.56
C ASP A 323 10.91 -3.73 -18.23
N PHE A 324 10.02 -2.92 -17.68
CA PHE A 324 10.26 -2.18 -16.46
C PHE A 324 10.44 -3.09 -15.22
N PHE A 325 9.67 -4.16 -15.11
CA PHE A 325 9.76 -5.08 -13.96
C PHE A 325 11.07 -5.84 -13.98
N VAL A 326 11.54 -6.25 -15.17
CA VAL A 326 12.86 -6.87 -15.30
C VAL A 326 13.96 -5.91 -14.84
N ARG A 327 13.90 -4.61 -15.18
CA ARG A 327 14.87 -3.61 -14.70
C ARG A 327 14.83 -3.42 -13.17
N VAL A 328 13.64 -3.36 -12.58
CA VAL A 328 13.46 -3.27 -11.12
C VAL A 328 14.03 -4.49 -10.42
N LYS A 329 13.69 -5.70 -10.90
CA LYS A 329 14.16 -6.96 -10.33
C LYS A 329 15.67 -7.09 -10.48
N ALA A 330 16.24 -6.64 -11.60
CA ALA A 330 17.69 -6.58 -11.80
C ALA A 330 18.36 -5.66 -10.77
N ALA A 331 17.86 -4.44 -10.58
CA ALA A 331 18.40 -3.51 -9.58
C ALA A 331 18.36 -4.08 -8.16
N TRP A 332 17.23 -4.65 -7.74
CA TRP A 332 17.12 -5.32 -6.45
C TRP A 332 18.02 -6.54 -6.34
N GLY A 333 18.05 -7.39 -7.37
CA GLY A 333 18.87 -8.58 -7.38
C GLY A 333 20.37 -8.28 -7.29
N LEU A 334 20.84 -7.23 -7.95
CA LEU A 334 22.22 -6.76 -7.84
C LEU A 334 22.54 -6.28 -6.41
N ALA A 335 21.61 -5.55 -5.77
CA ALA A 335 21.79 -5.12 -4.39
C ALA A 335 21.83 -6.28 -3.39
N GLU A 336 20.98 -7.30 -3.57
CA GLU A 336 20.95 -8.51 -2.72
C GLU A 336 22.19 -9.39 -2.91
N LEU A 337 22.71 -9.50 -4.14
CA LEU A 337 23.97 -10.22 -4.40
C LEU A 337 25.20 -9.47 -3.85
N GLY A 338 25.13 -8.14 -3.74
CA GLY A 338 26.12 -7.32 -3.04
C GLY A 338 27.48 -7.21 -3.73
N ASP A 339 27.60 -7.57 -5.02
CA ASP A 339 28.86 -7.40 -5.76
C ASP A 339 29.06 -5.94 -6.18
N VAL A 340 30.15 -5.33 -5.69
CA VAL A 340 30.53 -3.94 -5.94
C VAL A 340 30.71 -3.59 -7.42
N LYS A 341 30.86 -4.58 -8.31
CA LYS A 341 30.88 -4.38 -9.77
C LYS A 341 29.58 -3.79 -10.29
N ALA A 342 28.46 -4.00 -9.60
CA ALA A 342 27.16 -3.47 -9.99
C ALA A 342 27.02 -1.95 -9.81
N ILE A 343 27.89 -1.32 -9.02
CA ILE A 343 27.75 0.09 -8.62
C ILE A 343 27.85 1.05 -9.82
N GLU A 344 28.87 0.92 -10.67
CA GLU A 344 28.99 1.81 -11.85
C GLU A 344 27.85 1.61 -12.85
N PRO A 345 27.44 0.37 -13.20
CA PRO A 345 26.25 0.16 -14.03
C PRO A 345 24.96 0.70 -13.42
N LEU A 346 24.76 0.59 -12.10
CA LEU A 346 23.60 1.16 -11.42
C LEU A 346 23.63 2.70 -11.45
N ILE A 347 24.80 3.33 -11.31
CA ILE A 347 24.97 4.78 -11.46
C ILE A 347 24.61 5.22 -12.89
N GLU A 348 25.06 4.49 -13.90
CA GLU A 348 24.74 4.80 -15.29
C GLU A 348 23.25 4.62 -15.58
N ALA A 349 22.65 3.52 -15.10
CA ALA A 349 21.20 3.29 -15.21
C ALA A 349 20.39 4.38 -14.50
N LEU A 350 20.83 4.84 -13.31
CA LEU A 350 20.18 5.93 -12.58
C LEU A 350 20.11 7.23 -13.42
N ARG A 351 21.16 7.53 -14.19
CA ARG A 351 21.20 8.73 -15.05
C ARG A 351 20.30 8.59 -16.27
N GLN A 352 20.28 7.42 -16.89
CA GLN A 352 19.51 7.15 -18.10
C GLN A 352 18.01 7.03 -17.81
N GLU A 353 17.66 6.49 -16.65
CA GLU A 353 16.29 6.23 -16.20
C GLU A 353 15.77 7.29 -15.22
N ASN A 354 16.34 8.49 -15.20
CA ASN A 354 15.96 9.53 -14.23
C ASN A 354 14.47 9.94 -14.28
N GLN A 355 13.73 9.55 -15.34
CA GLN A 355 12.29 9.76 -15.50
C GLN A 355 11.46 8.47 -15.44
N SER A 356 12.04 7.32 -15.08
CA SER A 356 11.33 6.04 -14.98
C SER A 356 11.07 5.67 -13.52
N THR A 357 10.03 4.87 -13.28
CA THR A 357 9.74 4.28 -11.96
C THR A 357 10.88 3.37 -11.46
N ALA A 358 11.74 2.84 -12.34
CA ALA A 358 12.86 1.98 -11.94
C ALA A 358 13.98 2.78 -11.27
N CYS A 359 14.00 4.10 -11.46
CA CYS A 359 14.87 5.01 -10.72
C CYS A 359 14.77 4.81 -9.21
N SER A 360 13.57 4.52 -8.68
CA SER A 360 13.37 4.26 -7.25
C SER A 360 14.09 2.98 -6.78
N ALA A 361 14.00 1.90 -7.56
CA ALA A 361 14.67 0.63 -7.30
C ALA A 361 16.19 0.75 -7.43
N ILE A 362 16.66 1.46 -8.45
CA ILE A 362 18.10 1.73 -8.67
C ILE A 362 18.67 2.59 -7.54
N ALA A 363 17.97 3.67 -7.14
CA ALA A 363 18.39 4.49 -6.01
C ALA A 363 18.46 3.68 -4.71
N THR A 364 17.44 2.85 -4.45
CA THR A 364 17.41 1.96 -3.28
C THR A 364 18.58 0.96 -3.30
N ALA A 365 18.88 0.38 -4.47
CA ALA A 365 20.02 -0.52 -4.65
C ALA A 365 21.34 0.18 -4.33
N LEU A 366 21.58 1.36 -4.89
CA LEU A 366 22.76 2.18 -4.60
C LEU A 366 22.88 2.55 -3.11
N GLY A 367 21.75 2.86 -2.47
CA GLY A 367 21.67 3.09 -1.03
C GLY A 367 22.12 1.88 -0.20
N LYS A 368 21.70 0.66 -0.60
CA LYS A 368 22.12 -0.59 0.06
C LYS A 368 23.62 -0.86 -0.07
N PHE A 369 24.23 -0.52 -1.20
CA PHE A 369 25.69 -0.59 -1.36
C PHE A 369 26.45 0.38 -0.46
N ALA A 370 25.80 1.48 -0.06
CA ALA A 370 26.35 2.55 0.75
C ALA A 370 27.68 3.14 0.21
N ASP A 371 27.91 3.04 -1.11
CA ASP A 371 29.18 3.43 -1.73
C ASP A 371 29.24 4.94 -2.04
N PRO A 372 30.30 5.65 -1.63
CA PRO A 372 30.44 7.09 -1.86
C PRO A 372 30.35 7.54 -3.32
N ARG A 373 30.64 6.65 -4.29
CA ARG A 373 30.54 6.95 -5.73
C ARG A 373 29.11 7.27 -6.15
N ALA A 374 28.11 6.73 -5.45
CA ALA A 374 26.71 6.97 -5.74
C ALA A 374 26.23 8.36 -5.27
N ILE A 375 26.95 9.04 -4.37
CA ILE A 375 26.50 10.29 -3.75
C ILE A 375 26.21 11.38 -4.79
N ALA A 376 27.18 11.67 -5.66
CA ALA A 376 27.03 12.75 -6.63
C ALA A 376 25.90 12.47 -7.65
N PRO A 377 25.79 11.27 -8.26
CA PRO A 377 24.65 10.91 -9.11
C PRO A 377 23.29 10.99 -8.39
N LEU A 378 23.19 10.49 -7.15
CA LEU A 378 21.95 10.56 -6.38
C LEU A 378 21.51 12.01 -6.13
N ILE A 379 22.46 12.90 -5.79
CA ILE A 379 22.19 14.34 -5.60
C ILE A 379 21.81 15.00 -6.93
N GLU A 380 22.48 14.65 -8.03
CA GLU A 380 22.18 15.16 -9.36
C GLU A 380 20.73 14.85 -9.76
N VAL A 381 20.31 13.59 -9.62
CA VAL A 381 18.95 13.17 -9.95
C VAL A 381 17.92 13.77 -8.99
N LEU A 382 18.24 13.88 -7.70
CA LEU A 382 17.37 14.53 -6.71
C LEU A 382 17.09 16.00 -7.11
N ARG A 383 18.12 16.72 -7.58
CA ARG A 383 18.00 18.11 -8.03
C ARG A 383 17.31 18.24 -9.39
N SER A 384 17.61 17.37 -10.36
CA SER A 384 17.00 17.42 -11.69
C SER A 384 15.51 17.07 -11.65
N ASN A 385 15.13 16.12 -10.81
CA ASN A 385 13.73 15.72 -10.68
C ASN A 385 12.94 16.72 -9.85
N GLY A 386 13.56 17.37 -8.85
CA GLY A 386 12.92 18.39 -7.99
C GLY A 386 12.23 19.55 -8.72
N GLN A 387 12.67 19.91 -9.94
CA GLN A 387 12.01 20.96 -10.74
C GLN A 387 10.82 20.46 -11.58
N ASN A 388 10.68 19.15 -11.78
CA ASN A 388 9.70 18.52 -12.66
C ASN A 388 8.73 17.55 -11.93
N LEU A 389 8.65 17.61 -10.59
CA LEU A 389 7.82 16.73 -9.74
C LEU A 389 6.29 16.91 -9.88
N THR A 390 5.81 17.46 -11.00
CA THR A 390 4.39 17.82 -11.17
C THR A 390 3.48 16.68 -11.64
N ASN A 391 3.99 15.45 -11.84
CA ASN A 391 3.17 14.33 -12.31
C ASN A 391 2.83 13.35 -11.18
N ALA A 392 1.52 13.24 -10.93
CA ALA A 392 0.91 12.93 -9.64
C ALA A 392 0.92 11.47 -9.15
N PHE A 393 1.51 10.50 -9.87
CA PHE A 393 1.29 9.08 -9.54
C PHE A 393 2.48 8.12 -9.62
N SER A 394 3.58 8.45 -10.32
CA SER A 394 4.74 7.55 -10.47
C SER A 394 6.07 8.10 -9.90
N PHE A 395 6.20 9.41 -9.80
CA PHE A 395 7.46 10.08 -9.42
C PHE A 395 7.62 10.27 -7.91
N HIS A 396 6.52 10.15 -7.16
CA HIS A 396 6.50 10.38 -5.71
C HIS A 396 7.36 9.39 -4.92
N ARG A 397 7.49 8.14 -5.37
CA ARG A 397 8.38 7.15 -4.73
C ARG A 397 9.86 7.41 -5.01
N VAL A 398 10.20 8.15 -6.07
CA VAL A 398 11.59 8.36 -6.50
C VAL A 398 12.33 9.27 -5.52
N ARG A 399 11.73 10.40 -5.12
CA ARG A 399 12.35 11.34 -4.17
C ARG A 399 12.58 10.68 -2.80
N VAL A 400 11.58 9.97 -2.27
CA VAL A 400 11.72 9.20 -1.03
C VAL A 400 12.87 8.20 -1.14
N SER A 401 12.95 7.46 -2.25
CA SER A 401 14.02 6.46 -2.47
C SER A 401 15.40 7.10 -2.56
N LEU A 402 15.52 8.26 -3.23
CA LEU A 402 16.77 9.02 -3.33
C LEU A 402 17.21 9.54 -1.95
N VAL A 403 16.30 10.15 -1.18
CA VAL A 403 16.57 10.62 0.18
C VAL A 403 16.95 9.45 1.10
N ASN A 404 16.27 8.31 0.97
CA ASN A 404 16.61 7.11 1.71
C ASN A 404 18.01 6.59 1.37
N ALA A 405 18.35 6.52 0.08
CA ALA A 405 19.68 6.11 -0.36
C ALA A 405 20.79 7.04 0.20
N LEU A 406 20.59 8.36 0.13
CA LEU A 406 21.50 9.34 0.72
C LEU A 406 21.61 9.21 2.25
N SER A 407 20.51 8.81 2.91
CA SER A 407 20.45 8.62 4.36
C SER A 407 21.27 7.41 4.81
N LEU A 408 21.35 6.36 3.98
CA LEU A 408 22.14 5.15 4.22
C LEU A 408 23.65 5.36 4.03
N ILE A 409 24.07 6.36 3.24
CA ILE A 409 25.48 6.67 3.00
C ILE A 409 25.96 7.73 3.99
N GLU A 410 26.79 7.34 4.95
CA GLU A 410 27.41 8.24 5.94
C GLU A 410 28.52 9.11 5.32
N ASP A 411 28.16 10.30 4.85
CA ASP A 411 29.08 11.27 4.25
C ASP A 411 28.62 12.71 4.53
N SER A 412 29.56 13.66 4.56
CA SER A 412 29.23 15.08 4.78
C SER A 412 28.42 15.69 3.62
N LYS A 413 28.65 15.25 2.39
CA LYS A 413 27.92 15.70 1.20
C LYS A 413 26.47 15.23 1.22
N THR A 414 26.21 14.00 1.68
CA THR A 414 24.83 13.51 1.84
C THR A 414 24.13 14.28 2.96
N THR A 415 24.84 14.58 4.05
CA THR A 415 24.32 15.43 5.13
C THR A 415 23.91 16.80 4.62
N ASN A 416 24.77 17.45 3.83
CA ASN A 416 24.48 18.75 3.21
C ASN A 416 23.28 18.67 2.26
N ALA A 417 23.18 17.60 1.46
CA ALA A 417 22.04 17.40 0.56
C ALA A 417 20.72 17.24 1.34
N LEU A 418 20.71 16.51 2.46
CA LEU A 418 19.52 16.39 3.31
C LEU A 418 19.11 17.73 3.92
N VAL A 419 20.10 18.57 4.31
CA VAL A 419 19.84 19.94 4.77
C VAL A 419 19.28 20.82 3.65
N GLU A 420 19.80 20.71 2.42
CA GLU A 420 19.25 21.40 1.25
C GLU A 420 17.78 20.99 1.00
N VAL A 421 17.45 19.70 1.13
CA VAL A 421 16.07 19.20 0.99
C VAL A 421 15.15 19.80 2.05
N LEU A 422 15.57 19.88 3.31
CA LEU A 422 14.78 20.50 4.38
C LEU A 422 14.57 22.00 4.15
N ARG A 423 15.54 22.68 3.54
CA ARG A 423 15.47 24.12 3.24
C ARG A 423 14.78 24.43 1.91
N ASP A 424 14.36 23.43 1.14
CA ASP A 424 13.69 23.62 -0.14
C ASP A 424 12.23 24.05 0.04
N ARG A 425 12.09 25.34 0.34
CA ARG A 425 10.82 26.02 0.53
C ARG A 425 9.90 25.90 -0.67
N GLN A 426 10.44 25.94 -1.89
CA GLN A 426 9.65 25.93 -3.12
C GLN A 426 8.95 24.59 -3.30
N SER A 427 9.66 23.48 -3.09
CA SER A 427 9.05 22.13 -3.08
C SER A 427 7.91 22.03 -2.06
N LEU A 428 8.11 22.56 -0.86
CA LEU A 428 7.11 22.50 0.22
C LEU A 428 5.82 23.26 -0.11
N LEU A 429 5.92 24.37 -0.84
CA LEU A 429 4.77 25.20 -1.21
C LEU A 429 4.00 24.68 -2.43
N GLN A 430 4.63 23.88 -3.29
CA GLN A 430 4.00 23.35 -4.50
C GLN A 430 3.26 22.02 -4.28
N ALA A 431 3.32 21.46 -3.07
CA ALA A 431 2.78 20.15 -2.75
C ALA A 431 1.25 20.17 -2.62
N GLN A 432 0.58 19.28 -3.34
CA GLN A 432 -0.87 19.08 -3.23
C GLN A 432 -1.21 17.58 -3.31
N GLY A 433 -2.32 17.18 -2.69
CA GLY A 433 -2.79 15.78 -2.70
C GLY A 433 -1.73 14.80 -2.20
N SER A 434 -1.46 13.74 -2.97
CA SER A 434 -0.49 12.67 -2.64
C SER A 434 0.96 13.17 -2.42
N SER A 435 1.34 14.30 -3.02
CA SER A 435 2.66 14.93 -2.82
C SER A 435 2.88 15.42 -1.39
N TRP A 436 1.79 15.76 -0.68
CA TRP A 436 1.85 16.26 0.68
C TRP A 436 2.31 15.19 1.68
N GLN A 437 1.76 13.97 1.58
CA GLN A 437 2.16 12.85 2.44
C GLN A 437 3.60 12.41 2.18
N GLU A 438 4.03 12.44 0.91
CA GLU A 438 5.41 12.14 0.52
C GLU A 438 6.40 13.13 1.16
N LEU A 439 6.12 14.43 1.11
CA LEU A 439 7.00 15.43 1.71
C LEU A 439 7.10 15.31 3.21
N ILE A 440 6.02 14.90 3.88
CA ILE A 440 6.09 14.55 5.31
C ILE A 440 7.07 13.39 5.51
N GLN A 441 6.99 12.33 4.71
CA GLN A 441 7.91 11.19 4.80
C GLN A 441 9.37 11.60 4.50
N VAL A 442 9.60 12.40 3.48
CA VAL A 442 10.93 12.94 3.13
C VAL A 442 11.49 13.77 4.27
N THR A 443 10.67 14.67 4.84
CA THR A 443 11.04 15.51 5.99
C THR A 443 11.37 14.64 7.19
N GLN A 444 10.52 13.67 7.52
CA GLN A 444 10.74 12.71 8.60
C GLN A 444 12.08 11.98 8.44
N LEU A 445 12.38 11.50 7.24
CA LEU A 445 13.60 10.76 6.95
C LEU A 445 14.83 11.64 7.08
N CYS A 446 14.77 12.88 6.58
CA CYS A 446 15.84 13.86 6.76
C CYS A 446 16.07 14.16 8.24
N VAL A 447 15.03 14.44 9.02
CA VAL A 447 15.14 14.74 10.45
C VAL A 447 15.69 13.56 11.23
N LYS A 448 15.14 12.34 11.06
CA LYS A 448 15.64 11.13 11.72
C LYS A 448 17.12 10.89 11.43
N THR A 449 17.53 11.09 10.18
CA THR A 449 18.92 10.89 9.76
C THR A 449 19.84 11.97 10.33
N LEU A 450 19.44 13.24 10.29
CA LEU A 450 20.24 14.35 10.81
C LEU A 450 20.34 14.33 12.34
N LEU A 451 19.31 13.84 13.05
CA LEU A 451 19.37 13.54 14.49
C LEU A 451 20.41 12.45 14.77
N LYS A 452 20.35 11.32 14.05
CA LYS A 452 21.32 10.23 14.19
C LYS A 452 22.77 10.71 13.94
N ARG A 453 22.95 11.60 12.96
CA ARG A 453 24.24 12.21 12.61
C ARG A 453 24.65 13.38 13.52
N GLN A 454 23.81 13.76 14.50
CA GLN A 454 24.04 14.86 15.43
C GLN A 454 24.38 16.18 14.72
N HIS A 455 23.65 16.49 13.65
CA HIS A 455 23.88 17.71 12.87
C HIS A 455 23.55 18.95 13.71
N SER A 456 24.54 19.83 13.89
CA SER A 456 24.48 20.96 14.84
C SER A 456 23.41 22.00 14.53
N GLU A 457 23.07 22.21 13.25
CA GLU A 457 22.10 23.23 12.84
C GLU A 457 20.66 22.68 12.76
N LEU A 458 20.42 21.39 12.98
CA LEU A 458 19.11 20.78 12.74
C LEU A 458 17.99 21.45 13.55
N MET A 459 18.23 21.70 14.84
CA MET A 459 17.23 22.31 15.71
C MET A 459 16.92 23.75 15.30
N GLU A 460 17.92 24.49 14.83
CA GLU A 460 17.73 25.85 14.32
C GLU A 460 16.90 25.83 13.03
N ILE A 461 17.21 24.93 12.10
CA ILE A 461 16.45 24.77 10.85
C ILE A 461 14.99 24.44 11.13
N LEU A 462 14.73 23.46 12.00
CA LEU A 462 13.36 23.05 12.33
C LEU A 462 12.59 24.15 13.07
N THR A 463 13.25 24.91 13.93
CA THR A 463 12.66 26.08 14.58
C THR A 463 12.22 27.12 13.55
N GLN A 464 13.08 27.41 12.56
CA GLN A 464 12.76 28.35 11.48
C GLN A 464 11.57 27.87 10.64
N LEU A 465 11.51 26.58 10.30
CA LEU A 465 10.41 25.99 9.53
C LEU A 465 9.08 25.97 10.31
N LEU A 466 9.12 25.75 11.62
CA LEU A 466 7.93 25.84 12.48
C LEU A 466 7.47 27.28 12.73
N GLN A 467 8.32 28.28 12.48
CA GLN A 467 7.98 29.70 12.60
C GLN A 467 7.76 30.36 11.23
N ASP A 468 7.61 29.55 10.19
CA ASP A 468 7.46 30.02 8.84
C ASP A 468 6.14 30.78 8.66
N SER A 469 6.15 31.86 7.86
CA SER A 469 4.95 32.64 7.56
C SER A 469 3.89 31.80 6.83
N GLU A 470 4.30 30.77 6.09
CA GLU A 470 3.39 29.91 5.33
C GLU A 470 2.90 28.73 6.18
N ARG A 471 1.59 28.66 6.35
CA ARG A 471 0.91 27.61 7.12
C ARG A 471 1.29 26.21 6.66
N ASP A 472 1.40 26.00 5.34
CA ASP A 472 1.71 24.68 4.80
C ASP A 472 3.09 24.21 5.24
N ILE A 473 4.11 25.08 5.25
CA ILE A 473 5.46 24.73 5.69
C ILE A 473 5.45 24.32 7.17
N ARG A 474 4.77 25.11 8.02
CA ARG A 474 4.62 24.79 9.43
C ARG A 474 3.91 23.45 9.64
N SER A 475 2.83 23.23 8.89
CA SER A 475 2.03 22.00 8.92
C SER A 475 2.85 20.76 8.57
N HIS A 476 3.52 20.78 7.42
CA HIS A 476 4.38 19.66 6.99
C HIS A 476 5.46 19.35 8.02
N THR A 477 6.10 20.40 8.56
CA THR A 477 7.17 20.26 9.54
C THR A 477 6.62 19.65 10.84
N LEU A 478 5.55 20.23 11.39
CA LEU A 478 4.99 19.79 12.67
C LEU A 478 4.49 18.33 12.60
N LEU A 479 3.79 17.98 11.53
CA LEU A 479 3.31 16.61 11.33
C LEU A 479 4.45 15.64 11.08
N ALA A 480 5.52 16.05 10.38
CA ALA A 480 6.71 15.23 10.27
C ALA A 480 7.33 14.97 11.66
N LEU A 481 7.40 15.98 12.52
CA LEU A 481 7.95 15.85 13.87
C LEU A 481 7.09 14.99 14.80
N ALA A 482 5.77 14.98 14.62
CA ALA A 482 4.84 14.23 15.48
C ALA A 482 5.15 12.71 15.50
N TYR A 483 5.61 12.15 14.38
CA TYR A 483 5.98 10.73 14.24
C TYR A 483 7.45 10.42 14.58
N ILE A 484 8.18 11.35 15.19
CA ILE A 484 9.60 11.18 15.56
C ILE A 484 9.73 11.05 17.07
N SER A 485 10.04 9.85 17.56
CA SER A 485 10.12 9.53 18.99
C SER A 485 11.28 10.21 19.76
N ASP A 486 12.16 10.97 19.11
CA ASP A 486 13.36 11.55 19.74
C ASP A 486 13.02 12.64 20.78
N ALA A 487 13.63 12.57 21.97
CA ALA A 487 13.37 13.50 23.06
C ALA A 487 13.76 14.95 22.72
N GLN A 488 14.71 15.19 21.83
CA GLN A 488 15.11 16.53 21.41
C GLN A 488 14.01 17.26 20.63
N ILE A 489 13.07 16.52 20.03
CA ILE A 489 11.96 17.07 19.23
C ILE A 489 10.83 17.61 20.12
N VAL A 490 10.76 17.22 21.40
CA VAL A 490 9.70 17.65 22.32
C VAL A 490 9.66 19.18 22.47
N ASP A 491 10.83 19.83 22.52
CA ASP A 491 10.90 21.29 22.65
C ASP A 491 10.37 21.99 21.38
N LEU A 492 10.49 21.36 20.21
CA LEU A 492 9.91 21.82 18.95
C LEU A 492 8.40 21.60 18.88
N LEU A 493 7.89 20.48 19.39
CA LEU A 493 6.44 20.26 19.52
C LEU A 493 5.82 21.26 20.51
N ILE A 494 6.52 21.58 21.61
CA ILE A 494 6.11 22.64 22.54
C ILE A 494 6.05 24.00 21.84
N LEU A 495 6.95 24.27 20.87
CA LEU A 495 6.87 25.49 20.06
C LEU A 495 5.60 25.52 19.20
N GLY A 496 5.20 24.38 18.61
CA GLY A 496 3.98 24.25 17.81
C GLY A 496 2.68 24.51 18.59
N LEU A 497 2.70 24.41 19.93
CA LEU A 497 1.57 24.78 20.77
C LEU A 497 1.19 26.26 20.68
N ALA A 498 2.09 27.12 20.21
CA ALA A 498 1.85 28.55 20.05
C ALA A 498 1.44 28.95 18.61
N ASP A 499 1.20 27.97 17.72
CA ASP A 499 0.78 28.24 16.34
C ASP A 499 -0.55 28.99 16.31
N ASP A 500 -0.73 29.90 15.34
CA ASP A 500 -1.97 30.63 15.17
C ASP A 500 -3.09 29.74 14.60
N ASP A 501 -2.72 28.71 13.84
CA ASP A 501 -3.65 27.72 13.31
C ASP A 501 -4.08 26.72 14.39
N VAL A 502 -5.41 26.59 14.54
CA VAL A 502 -6.01 25.70 15.54
C VAL A 502 -5.61 24.24 15.28
N LEU A 503 -5.67 23.76 14.03
CA LEU A 503 -5.39 22.35 13.71
C LEU A 503 -3.92 22.00 13.98
N LEU A 504 -3.00 22.94 13.76
CA LEU A 504 -1.59 22.74 14.08
C LEU A 504 -1.34 22.70 15.60
N ARG A 505 -2.00 23.58 16.38
CA ARG A 505 -1.94 23.47 17.85
C ARG A 505 -2.44 22.11 18.32
N GLN A 506 -3.57 21.65 17.79
CA GLN A 506 -4.17 20.35 18.11
C GLN A 506 -3.20 19.19 17.81
N ALA A 507 -2.57 19.19 16.63
CA ALA A 507 -1.55 18.19 16.28
C ALA A 507 -0.37 18.15 17.26
N ALA A 508 0.11 19.32 17.70
CA ALA A 508 1.16 19.40 18.72
C ALA A 508 0.69 18.88 20.09
N ILE A 509 -0.53 19.22 20.51
CA ILE A 509 -1.13 18.78 21.77
C ILE A 509 -1.26 17.25 21.80
N GLN A 510 -1.83 16.67 20.75
CA GLN A 510 -1.99 15.22 20.63
C GLN A 510 -0.64 14.51 20.70
N SER A 511 0.33 14.95 19.89
CA SER A 511 1.66 14.33 19.86
C SER A 511 2.35 14.41 21.22
N LEU A 512 2.27 15.55 21.93
CA LEU A 512 2.87 15.68 23.26
C LEU A 512 2.20 14.77 24.31
N GLY A 513 0.86 14.63 24.24
CA GLY A 513 0.10 13.74 25.12
C GLY A 513 0.48 12.27 24.94
N GLU A 514 0.56 11.79 23.69
CA GLU A 514 0.93 10.41 23.36
C GLU A 514 2.35 10.05 23.82
N ARG A 515 3.27 11.02 23.80
CA ARG A 515 4.68 10.83 24.18
C ARG A 515 4.90 10.77 25.69
N ARG A 516 3.96 11.28 26.48
CA ARG A 516 4.03 11.33 27.95
C ARG A 516 5.30 12.02 28.50
N ASP A 517 5.82 13.02 27.78
CA ASP A 517 7.00 13.77 28.24
C ASP A 517 6.59 14.91 29.19
N LEU A 518 7.04 14.85 30.43
CA LEU A 518 6.66 15.78 31.49
C LEU A 518 7.09 17.25 31.24
N ARG A 519 7.97 17.51 30.27
CA ARG A 519 8.28 18.89 29.83
C ARG A 519 7.08 19.60 29.23
N ALA A 520 6.11 18.85 28.70
CA ALA A 520 4.90 19.39 28.09
C ALA A 520 3.85 19.86 29.10
N VAL A 521 3.94 19.44 30.38
CA VAL A 521 2.91 19.70 31.41
C VAL A 521 2.64 21.20 31.58
N GLU A 522 3.67 22.00 31.85
CA GLU A 522 3.51 23.45 32.08
C GLU A 522 3.07 24.21 30.81
N PRO A 523 3.64 23.95 29.62
CA PRO A 523 3.12 24.50 28.37
C PRO A 523 1.63 24.18 28.15
N LEU A 524 1.21 22.94 28.33
CA LEU A 524 -0.18 22.51 28.14
C LEU A 524 -1.12 23.14 29.17
N ILE A 525 -0.73 23.26 30.45
CA ILE A 525 -1.53 23.96 31.47
C ILE A 525 -1.84 25.41 31.04
N ARG A 526 -0.93 26.09 30.35
CA ARG A 526 -1.18 27.47 29.86
C ARG A 526 -2.25 27.51 28.76
N LEU A 527 -2.38 26.45 27.96
CA LEU A 527 -3.37 26.33 26.89
C LEU A 527 -4.77 25.93 27.37
N LEU A 528 -4.95 25.58 28.65
CA LEU A 528 -6.29 25.49 29.24
C LEU A 528 -7.06 26.82 29.20
N LYS A 529 -6.41 27.93 28.84
CA LYS A 529 -7.02 29.24 28.62
C LYS A 529 -7.18 29.61 27.14
N ASP A 530 -6.97 28.66 26.22
CA ASP A 530 -7.15 28.90 24.79
C ASP A 530 -8.59 29.36 24.51
N VAL A 531 -8.74 30.27 23.56
CA VAL A 531 -10.04 30.82 23.16
C VAL A 531 -10.95 29.74 22.57
N ASN A 532 -10.38 28.73 21.92
CA ASN A 532 -11.11 27.63 21.30
C ASN A 532 -11.36 26.51 22.32
N ALA A 533 -12.63 26.15 22.52
CA ALA A 533 -13.02 25.10 23.46
C ALA A 533 -12.55 23.69 23.06
N ASP A 534 -12.43 23.41 21.76
CA ASP A 534 -11.95 22.12 21.25
C ASP A 534 -10.46 21.94 21.60
N VAL A 535 -9.67 23.00 21.46
CA VAL A 535 -8.27 23.04 21.90
C VAL A 535 -8.18 22.79 23.42
N ARG A 536 -9.02 23.47 24.22
CA ARG A 536 -9.04 23.24 25.68
C ARG A 536 -9.36 21.79 26.02
N LEU A 537 -10.31 21.17 25.31
CA LEU A 537 -10.69 19.77 25.51
C LEU A 537 -9.54 18.81 25.16
N GLU A 538 -8.83 19.04 24.07
CA GLU A 538 -7.66 18.23 23.71
C GLU A 538 -6.50 18.40 24.68
N VAL A 539 -6.29 19.62 25.19
CA VAL A 539 -5.29 19.86 26.24
C VAL A 539 -5.63 19.03 27.47
N ILE A 540 -6.90 18.96 27.87
CA ILE A 540 -7.34 18.12 28.99
C ILE A 540 -6.98 16.65 28.73
N GLN A 541 -7.28 16.13 27.54
CA GLN A 541 -6.95 14.75 27.17
C GLN A 541 -5.44 14.49 27.16
N ALA A 542 -4.64 15.44 26.66
CA ALA A 542 -3.18 15.33 26.66
C ALA A 542 -2.59 15.38 28.07
N LEU A 543 -3.10 16.25 28.95
CA LEU A 543 -2.71 16.34 30.36
C LEU A 543 -3.09 15.07 31.14
N GLU A 544 -4.24 14.48 30.84
CA GLU A 544 -4.64 13.17 31.37
C GLU A 544 -3.64 12.09 30.94
N ASN A 545 -3.29 12.04 29.64
CA ASN A 545 -2.35 11.06 29.09
C ASN A 545 -0.94 11.18 29.71
N LEU A 546 -0.51 12.39 30.07
CA LEU A 546 0.74 12.65 30.79
C LEU A 546 0.73 12.07 32.21
N ASN A 547 -0.45 11.90 32.80
CA ASN A 547 -0.67 11.32 34.13
C ASN A 547 0.18 11.98 35.24
N ASP A 548 0.30 13.31 35.20
CA ASP A 548 1.08 14.09 36.17
C ASP A 548 0.15 14.82 37.16
N LEU A 549 0.31 14.56 38.45
CA LEU A 549 -0.58 15.12 39.48
C LEU A 549 -0.49 16.65 39.63
N ARG A 550 0.53 17.32 39.06
CA ARG A 550 0.63 18.79 39.04
C ARG A 550 -0.52 19.44 38.26
N VAL A 551 -1.16 18.71 37.35
CA VAL A 551 -2.25 19.23 36.50
C VAL A 551 -3.58 19.34 37.26
N VAL A 552 -3.73 18.64 38.39
CA VAL A 552 -5.01 18.47 39.10
C VAL A 552 -5.63 19.82 39.47
N ASP A 553 -4.84 20.76 39.99
CA ASP A 553 -5.36 22.07 40.39
C ASP A 553 -5.77 22.92 39.18
N ALA A 554 -5.06 22.80 38.07
CA ALA A 554 -5.43 23.47 36.82
C ALA A 554 -6.72 22.88 36.24
N LEU A 555 -6.86 21.55 36.24
CA LEU A 555 -8.06 20.85 35.79
C LEU A 555 -9.27 21.15 36.69
N ILE A 556 -9.12 21.22 38.02
CA ILE A 556 -10.21 21.63 38.91
C ILE A 556 -10.79 23.00 38.49
N GLY A 557 -9.95 23.93 38.04
CA GLY A 557 -10.40 25.21 37.50
C GLY A 557 -11.30 25.08 36.27
N MET A 558 -11.07 24.08 35.42
CA MET A 558 -11.81 23.83 34.18
C MET A 558 -13.19 23.21 34.38
N LEU A 559 -13.51 22.75 35.60
CA LEU A 559 -14.88 22.34 35.96
C LEU A 559 -15.88 23.51 35.92
N ASN A 560 -15.40 24.76 35.85
CA ASN A 560 -16.23 25.96 35.69
C ASN A 560 -16.14 26.56 34.28
N ASP A 561 -15.65 25.82 33.28
CA ASP A 561 -15.59 26.31 31.91
C ASP A 561 -16.98 26.57 31.32
N ASP A 562 -17.12 27.62 30.51
CA ASP A 562 -18.38 27.97 29.86
C ASP A 562 -18.89 26.85 28.94
N ASN A 563 -17.99 26.06 28.35
CA ASN A 563 -18.34 24.97 27.46
C ASN A 563 -18.60 23.66 28.22
N PRO A 564 -19.79 23.04 28.08
CA PRO A 564 -20.14 21.81 28.80
C PRO A 564 -19.28 20.59 28.40
N ASN A 565 -18.72 20.54 27.19
CA ASN A 565 -17.82 19.47 26.77
C ASN A 565 -16.47 19.56 27.49
N VAL A 566 -15.96 20.78 27.68
CA VAL A 566 -14.73 21.03 28.44
C VAL A 566 -14.94 20.63 29.91
N ARG A 567 -16.07 21.01 30.52
CA ARG A 567 -16.41 20.60 31.89
C ARG A 567 -16.53 19.08 32.04
N SER A 568 -17.21 18.41 31.11
CA SER A 568 -17.42 16.96 31.18
C SER A 568 -16.12 16.17 30.93
N GLY A 569 -15.30 16.59 29.96
CA GLY A 569 -13.97 16.04 29.73
C GLY A 569 -13.03 16.24 30.91
N THR A 570 -13.09 17.41 31.54
CA THR A 570 -12.34 17.71 32.78
C THR A 570 -12.74 16.76 33.90
N ALA A 571 -14.04 16.53 34.11
CA ALA A 571 -14.52 15.63 35.14
C ALA A 571 -13.99 14.21 34.93
N LEU A 572 -14.07 13.70 33.71
CA LEU A 572 -13.55 12.39 33.34
C LEU A 572 -12.03 12.29 33.58
N ALA A 573 -11.26 13.27 33.12
CA ALA A 573 -9.81 13.32 33.30
C ALA A 573 -9.40 13.33 34.79
N LEU A 574 -10.08 14.12 35.62
CA LEU A 574 -9.84 14.15 37.08
C LEU A 574 -10.14 12.80 37.75
N GLY A 575 -11.19 12.11 37.31
CA GLY A 575 -11.50 10.74 37.75
C GLY A 575 -10.41 9.75 37.36
N ASN A 576 -9.93 9.82 36.12
CA ASN A 576 -8.89 8.93 35.59
C ASN A 576 -7.52 9.17 36.27
N LEU A 577 -7.20 10.42 36.64
CA LEU A 577 -6.00 10.75 37.41
C LEU A 577 -6.04 10.23 38.86
N GLY A 578 -7.20 9.84 39.38
CA GLY A 578 -7.32 9.17 40.68
C GLY A 578 -6.97 10.02 41.90
N ASN A 579 -6.93 11.36 41.77
CA ASN A 579 -6.51 12.23 42.86
C ASN A 579 -7.68 12.66 43.75
N SER A 580 -7.62 12.34 45.04
CA SER A 580 -8.69 12.64 46.01
C SER A 580 -9.01 14.13 46.17
N ARG A 581 -8.11 15.04 45.77
CA ARG A 581 -8.36 16.49 45.78
C ARG A 581 -9.49 16.90 44.83
N ALA A 582 -9.80 16.07 43.83
CA ALA A 582 -10.88 16.32 42.88
C ALA A 582 -12.28 16.00 43.43
N VAL A 583 -12.40 15.23 44.51
CA VAL A 583 -13.69 14.72 45.01
C VAL A 583 -14.65 15.84 45.41
N GLU A 584 -14.19 16.80 46.21
CA GLU A 584 -15.04 17.94 46.64
C GLU A 584 -15.46 18.83 45.46
N PRO A 585 -14.56 19.27 44.57
CA PRO A 585 -14.95 19.98 43.34
C PRO A 585 -15.93 19.21 42.47
N LEU A 586 -15.73 17.90 42.27
CA LEU A 586 -16.63 17.06 41.47
C LEU A 586 -18.02 16.95 42.12
N ASN A 587 -18.11 16.80 43.44
CA ASN A 587 -19.39 16.77 44.14
C ASN A 587 -20.22 18.06 43.91
N GLN A 588 -19.56 19.21 43.80
CA GLN A 588 -20.23 20.48 43.51
C GLN A 588 -20.83 20.51 42.08
N CYS A 589 -20.27 19.75 41.15
CA CYS A 589 -20.72 19.65 39.77
C CYS A 589 -21.81 18.57 39.53
N LEU A 590 -22.28 17.85 40.56
CA LEU A 590 -23.38 16.90 40.42
C LEU A 590 -24.71 17.58 40.04
N GLU A 591 -24.84 18.87 40.32
CA GLU A 591 -25.99 19.71 39.97
C GLU A 591 -25.72 20.60 38.73
N ASP A 592 -24.67 20.30 37.95
CA ASP A 592 -24.36 21.06 36.72
C ASP A 592 -25.57 21.11 35.78
N GLU A 593 -25.77 22.24 35.09
CA GLU A 593 -26.88 22.46 34.16
C GLU A 593 -26.92 21.40 33.03
N SER A 594 -25.75 20.97 32.57
CA SER A 594 -25.60 19.99 31.49
C SER A 594 -25.73 18.55 32.01
N SER A 595 -26.63 17.79 31.40
CA SER A 595 -26.82 16.36 31.72
C SER A 595 -25.57 15.50 31.44
N ILE A 596 -24.78 15.87 30.42
CA ILE A 596 -23.55 15.17 30.06
C ILE A 596 -22.49 15.37 31.16
N VAL A 597 -22.38 16.60 31.68
CA VAL A 597 -21.43 16.90 32.76
C VAL A 597 -21.80 16.12 34.01
N ARG A 598 -23.07 16.14 34.44
CA ARG A 598 -23.53 15.37 35.61
C ARG A 598 -23.20 13.86 35.49
N LYS A 599 -23.38 13.29 34.29
CA LYS A 599 -23.05 11.87 34.02
C LYS A 599 -21.55 11.60 34.19
N MET A 600 -20.69 12.44 33.60
CA MET A 600 -19.23 12.27 33.68
C MET A 600 -18.69 12.52 35.08
N VAL A 601 -19.26 13.49 35.82
CA VAL A 601 -18.94 13.73 37.23
C VAL A 601 -19.25 12.49 38.08
N GLN A 602 -20.43 11.88 37.91
CA GLN A 602 -20.78 10.67 38.64
C GLN A 602 -19.83 9.51 38.32
N GLU A 603 -19.44 9.35 37.06
CA GLU A 603 -18.45 8.34 36.66
C GLU A 603 -17.09 8.60 37.29
N ALA A 604 -16.62 9.85 37.28
CA ALA A 604 -15.36 10.25 37.89
C ALA A 604 -15.34 10.00 39.40
N LEU A 605 -16.43 10.33 40.10
CA LEU A 605 -16.57 10.06 41.54
C LEU A 605 -16.56 8.55 41.84
N ASN A 606 -17.20 7.73 41.00
CA ASN A 606 -17.18 6.27 41.15
C ASN A 606 -15.76 5.68 40.97
N LYS A 607 -14.88 6.35 40.21
CA LYS A 607 -13.47 5.95 40.05
C LYS A 607 -12.60 6.38 41.25
N LEU A 608 -13.02 7.40 41.98
CA LEU A 608 -12.30 7.97 43.13
C LEU A 608 -12.75 7.41 44.48
N SER A 609 -13.87 6.69 44.51
CA SER A 609 -14.41 5.93 45.67
C SER A 609 -13.80 4.55 45.77
#